data_AF-A0A7H9SSI3-F1
#
_entry.id   AF-A0A7H9SSI3-F1
#
_cell.length_a   1.000
_cell.length_b   1.000
_cell.length_c   1.000
_cell.angle_alpha   90.00
_cell.angle_beta   90.00
_cell.angle_gamma   90.00
#
_symmetry.space_group_name_H-M   'P 1'
#
loop_
_entity.id
_entity.type
_entity.pdbx_description
1 polymer ?
#
loop_
_entity_poly.entity_id
_entity_poly.type
_entity_poly.pdbx_seq_one_letter_code
_entity_poly.pdbx_strand_id
1 'polypeptide(L)' 'DLYSSNIPVYRFIQRPGDLVWINAGTVHWVQAVGWCNNIAWNVGPLNSYQYQLALERFEWNEVKKVKSIVPMI' A
#
# COMPACT_ATOMS: atom_id res chain seq x y z
N ASP A 1 -0.94 0.98 -21.30
CA ASP A 1 0.06 0.37 -20.40
C ASP A 1 -0.57 -0.67 -19.48
N LEU A 2 -1.24 -0.32 -18.38
CA LEU A 2 -1.79 -1.35 -17.47
C LEU A 2 -2.89 -2.20 -18.12
N TYR A 3 -3.83 -1.56 -18.83
CA TYR A 3 -4.90 -2.27 -19.56
C TYR A 3 -4.34 -3.17 -20.66
N SER A 4 -3.40 -2.67 -21.45
CA SER A 4 -2.72 -3.45 -22.50
C SER A 4 -1.90 -4.62 -21.95
N SER A 5 -1.41 -4.52 -20.71
CA SER A 5 -0.72 -5.60 -20.00
C SER A 5 -1.65 -6.50 -19.18
N ASN A 6 -2.97 -6.35 -19.32
CA ASN A 6 -3.98 -7.13 -18.62
C ASN A 6 -3.88 -7.09 -17.07
N ILE A 7 -3.49 -5.93 -16.52
CA ILE A 7 -3.38 -5.71 -15.08
C ILE A 7 -4.71 -5.11 -14.57
N PRO A 8 -5.42 -5.78 -13.63
CA PRO A 8 -6.68 -5.27 -13.11
C PRO A 8 -6.48 -4.02 -12.25
N VAL A 9 -7.38 -3.05 -12.39
CA VAL A 9 -7.37 -1.79 -11.63
C VAL A 9 -8.74 -1.58 -11.00
N TYR A 10 -8.78 -1.55 -9.66
CA TYR A 10 -9.96 -1.15 -8.91
C TYR A 10 -9.99 0.38 -8.81
N ARG A 11 -11.10 1.01 -9.21
CA ARG A 11 -11.28 2.46 -9.17
C ARG A 11 -12.60 2.82 -8.49
N PHE A 12 -12.52 3.64 -7.45
CA PHE A 12 -13.68 4.07 -6.67
C PHE A 12 -13.50 5.51 -6.14
N ILE A 13 -14.56 6.07 -5.56
CA ILE A 13 -14.56 7.38 -4.89
C ILE A 13 -14.69 7.16 -3.38
N GLN A 14 -13.75 7.70 -2.60
CA GLN A 14 -13.86 7.78 -1.14
C GLN A 14 -14.63 9.06 -0.78
N ARG A 15 -15.79 8.93 -0.12
CA ARG A 15 -16.60 10.06 0.34
C ARG A 15 -16.14 10.52 1.74
N PRO A 16 -16.53 11.73 2.20
CA PRO A 16 -16.26 12.15 3.57
C PRO A 16 -16.83 11.15 4.58
N GLY A 17 -15.97 10.66 5.48
CA GLY A 17 -16.32 9.64 6.48
C GLY A 17 -16.06 8.20 6.05
N ASP A 18 -15.84 7.93 4.77
CA ASP A 18 -15.46 6.58 4.30
C ASP A 18 -14.03 6.26 4.74
N LEU A 19 -13.82 5.05 5.26
CA LEU A 19 -12.50 4.51 5.57
C LEU A 19 -12.03 3.60 4.42
N VAL A 20 -10.78 3.81 3.99
CA VAL A 20 -10.14 2.95 2.99
C VAL A 20 -9.10 2.06 3.66
N TRP A 21 -9.30 0.75 3.57
CA TRP A 21 -8.31 -0.24 3.98
C TRP A 21 -7.46 -0.67 2.77
N ILE A 22 -6.18 -0.30 2.78
CA ILE A 22 -5.21 -0.78 1.79
C ILE A 22 -4.53 -2.04 2.36
N ASN A 23 -4.75 -3.20 1.73
CA ASN A 23 -4.16 -4.45 2.19
C ASN A 23 -2.63 -4.51 1.91
N ALA A 24 -1.92 -5.38 2.62
CA ALA A 24 -0.47 -5.56 2.51
C ALA A 24 -0.01 -5.73 1.04
N GLY A 25 0.95 -4.90 0.63
CA GLY A 25 1.54 -4.94 -0.72
C GLY A 25 0.70 -4.34 -1.85
N THR A 26 -0.52 -3.87 -1.59
CA THR A 26 -1.40 -3.32 -2.64
C THR A 26 -0.82 -2.03 -3.23
N VAL A 27 -0.50 -2.04 -4.52
CA VAL A 27 -0.08 -0.85 -5.25
C VAL A 27 -1.29 0.06 -5.49
N HIS A 28 -1.17 1.33 -5.11
CA HIS A 28 -2.27 2.30 -5.21
C HIS A 28 -1.75 3.71 -5.50
N TRP A 29 -2.63 4.54 -6.03
CA TRP A 29 -2.45 5.97 -6.25
C TRP A 29 -3.77 6.69 -6.00
N VAL A 30 -3.71 7.95 -5.58
CA VAL A 30 -4.87 8.71 -5.10
C VAL A 30 -4.83 10.12 -5.67
N GLN A 31 -6.01 10.69 -5.94
CA GLN A 31 -6.18 12.08 -6.36
C GLN A 31 -7.40 12.68 -5.65
N ALA A 32 -7.26 13.91 -5.18
CA ALA A 32 -8.40 14.68 -4.68
C ALA A 32 -9.29 15.13 -5.85
N VAL A 33 -10.59 14.84 -5.78
CA VAL A 33 -11.58 15.30 -6.77
C VAL A 33 -12.14 16.69 -6.41
N GLY A 34 -12.09 17.05 -5.13
CA GLY A 34 -12.44 18.37 -4.61
C GLY A 34 -11.52 18.75 -3.45
N TRP A 35 -11.85 19.83 -2.73
CA TRP A 35 -11.10 20.23 -1.53
C TRP A 35 -11.46 19.36 -0.34
N CYS A 36 -10.50 18.62 0.17
CA CYS A 36 -10.67 17.73 1.31
C CYS A 36 -9.37 17.58 2.10
N ASN A 37 -9.50 17.14 3.35
CA ASN A 37 -8.39 16.74 4.20
C ASN A 37 -8.51 15.23 4.49
N ASN A 38 -7.38 14.55 4.62
CA ASN A 38 -7.31 13.13 4.95
C ASN A 38 -6.32 12.92 6.09
N ILE A 39 -6.58 11.91 6.92
CA ILE A 39 -5.65 11.38 7.91
C ILE A 39 -5.34 9.93 7.56
N ALA A 40 -4.10 9.49 7.76
CA ALA A 40 -3.68 8.13 7.42
C ALA A 40 -2.60 7.65 8.39
N TRP A 41 -2.57 6.34 8.62
CA TRP A 41 -1.53 5.64 9.36
C TRP A 41 -1.40 4.21 8.83
N ASN A 42 -0.29 3.56 9.16
CA ASN A 42 -0.06 2.15 8.81
C ASN A 42 -0.36 1.26 10.02
N VAL A 43 -0.84 0.06 9.76
CA VAL A 43 -0.99 -1.02 10.75
C VAL A 43 -0.47 -2.33 10.15
N GLY A 44 0.07 -3.21 10.98
CA GLY A 44 0.51 -4.54 10.59
C GLY A 44 -0.30 -5.60 11.33
N PRO A 45 -1.36 -6.16 10.73
CA PRO A 45 -2.12 -7.24 11.35
C PRO A 45 -1.24 -8.46 11.65
N LEU A 46 -1.49 -9.14 12.76
CA LEU A 46 -0.78 -10.37 13.14
C LEU A 46 -1.27 -11.56 12.30
N ASN A 47 -0.84 -11.62 11.04
CA ASN A 47 -1.07 -12.75 10.16
C ASN A 47 0.16 -13.07 9.31
N SER A 48 0.22 -14.29 8.81
CA SER A 48 1.36 -14.80 8.02
C SER A 48 1.60 -13.98 6.76
N TYR A 49 0.53 -13.60 6.06
CA TYR A 49 0.62 -12.84 4.81
C TYR A 49 1.27 -11.45 5.00
N GLN A 50 0.88 -10.72 6.05
CA GLN A 50 1.46 -9.43 6.40
C GLN A 50 2.94 -9.56 6.78
N TYR A 51 3.29 -10.58 7.57
CA TYR A 51 4.67 -10.80 7.99
C TYR A 51 5.56 -11.20 6.81
N GLN A 52 5.09 -12.12 5.97
CA GLN A 52 5.79 -12.55 4.77
C GLN A 52 6.12 -11.37 3.85
N LEU A 53 5.12 -10.56 3.46
CA LEU A 53 5.34 -9.43 2.57
C LEU A 53 6.25 -8.35 3.18
N ALA A 54 6.20 -8.16 4.49
CA ALA A 54 7.07 -7.20 5.18
C ALA A 54 8.54 -7.64 5.14
N LEU A 55 8.81 -8.93 5.34
CA LEU A 55 10.16 -9.51 5.20
C LEU A 55 10.65 -9.51 3.75
N GLU A 56 9.82 -9.93 2.79
CA GLU A 56 10.17 -9.90 1.37
C GLU A 56 10.58 -8.49 0.92
N ARG A 57 9.86 -7.46 1.38
CA ARG A 57 10.22 -6.07 1.11
C ARG A 57 11.51 -5.66 1.82
N PHE A 58 11.71 -6.09 3.06
CA PHE A 58 12.91 -5.78 3.82
C PHE A 58 14.16 -6.31 3.10
N GLU A 59 14.15 -7.56 2.65
CA GLU A 59 15.25 -8.17 1.89
C GLU A 59 15.43 -7.52 0.52
N TRP A 60 14.34 -7.23 -0.20
CA TRP A 60 14.41 -6.56 -1.50
C TRP A 60 15.02 -5.16 -1.40
N ASN A 61 14.70 -4.43 -0.34
CA ASN A 61 15.24 -3.10 -0.07
C ASN A 61 16.76 -3.16 0.12
N GLU A 62 17.28 -4.15 0.85
CA GLU A 62 18.73 -4.37 0.98
C GLU A 62 19.39 -4.59 -0.39
N VAL A 63 18.82 -5.46 -1.23
CA VAL A 63 19.30 -5.71 -2.60
C VAL A 63 19.29 -4.43 -3.45
N LYS A 64 18.28 -3.59 -3.29
CA LYS A 64 18.13 -2.32 -4.02
C LYS A 64 18.85 -1.13 -3.37
N LYS A 65 19.54 -1.33 -2.25
CA LYS A 65 20.21 -0.28 -1.47
C LYS A 65 19.23 0.85 -1.06
N VAL A 66 18.01 0.46 -0.70
CA VAL A 66 16.97 1.35 -0.18
C VAL A 66 16.82 1.09 1.32
N LYS A 67 16.71 2.14 2.14
CA LYS A 67 16.51 1.97 3.58
C LYS A 67 15.11 1.44 3.88
N SER A 68 15.03 0.33 4.63
CA SER A 68 13.78 -0.12 5.25
C SER A 68 13.44 0.76 6.46
N ILE A 69 12.25 1.39 6.44
CA ILE A 69 11.79 2.26 7.53
C ILE A 69 11.22 1.49 8.73
N VAL A 70 10.83 0.24 8.50
CA VAL A 70 10.42 -0.70 9.56
C VAL A 70 11.57 -1.68 9.78
N PRO A 71 12.18 -1.72 10.98
CA PRO A 71 13.22 -2.69 11.30
C PRO A 71 12.58 -4.06 11.55
N MET A 72 12.73 -4.97 10.58
CA MET A 72 12.16 -6.32 10.69
C MET A 72 13.05 -7.29 11.49
N ILE A 73 14.33 -6.94 11.68
CA ILE A 73 15.36 -7.67 12.42
C ILE A 73 16.10 -6.68 13.31
#